data_AF-A0A8S3HQ08-F1
#
_entry.id   AF-A0A8S3HQ08-F1
#
_cell.length_a   1.000
_cell.length_b   1.000
_cell.length_c   1.000
_cell.angle_alpha   90.00
_cell.angle_beta   90.00
_cell.angle_gamma   90.00
#
_symmetry.space_group_name_H-M   'P 1'
#
loop_
_entity.id
_entity.type
_entity.pdbx_description
1 polymer ?
#
loop_
_entity_poly.entity_id
_entity_poly.type
_entity_poly.pdbx_seq_one_letter_code
_entity_poly.pdbx_strand_id
1 'polypeptide(L)'
;VTIYASSGSKAHGVIAEVTLYPVTPFSTREIVHQISDNVFLGNQQGVLKYTSAGERSANLYFQSNTLLFNGYYRYNSSSPPINSFLFQNAQRFYFGNNWLSRNLGGTYIQCYSQSLSSIFNGYLFNNVFYRNRNDSVLAFNGMEMSAFCNLFAIQNAIMFNDAYDRDIIRFDSVVANFSRNQVYNNTGVNILSMVGFEKITAPFPAVEMNSFRNNRAVGQLNQQLFDRTGAVIEIGNPRQIYMFNTFDNWDSRYEVRTRSRL
;
A
#
# COMPACT_ATOMS: atom_id res chain seq x y z
N VAL A 1 9.02 -28.55 -4.50
CA VAL A 1 8.91 -27.17 -5.01
C VAL A 1 9.63 -27.15 -6.33
N THR A 2 8.95 -26.76 -7.41
CA THR A 2 9.59 -26.63 -8.71
C THR A 2 9.68 -25.13 -9.02
N ILE A 3 10.88 -24.67 -9.35
CA ILE A 3 11.14 -23.27 -9.72
C ILE A 3 11.48 -23.27 -11.21
N TYR A 4 10.64 -22.62 -12.00
CA TYR A 4 10.95 -22.33 -13.39
C TYR A 4 11.33 -20.86 -13.50
N ALA A 5 12.56 -20.58 -13.94
CA ALA A 5 13.05 -19.23 -14.18
C ALA A 5 13.48 -19.10 -15.64
N SER A 6 13.09 -18.01 -16.29
CA SER A 6 13.54 -17.66 -17.65
C SER A 6 14.44 -16.42 -17.63
N SER A 7 15.38 -16.37 -18.58
CA SER A 7 16.19 -15.17 -18.80
C SER A 7 15.31 -14.00 -19.21
N GLY A 8 15.64 -12.82 -18.71
CA GLY A 8 14.92 -11.60 -19.05
C GLY A 8 14.81 -11.31 -20.53
N SER A 9 13.63 -10.85 -20.94
CA SER A 9 13.44 -10.19 -22.23
C SER A 9 13.73 -8.69 -22.08
N LYS A 10 13.81 -7.96 -23.19
CA LYS A 10 13.86 -6.47 -23.17
C LYS A 10 12.69 -5.83 -22.40
N ALA A 11 11.57 -6.55 -22.23
CA ALA A 11 10.39 -6.05 -21.51
C ALA A 11 10.33 -6.51 -20.04
N HIS A 12 10.86 -7.68 -19.70
CA HIS A 12 10.76 -8.26 -18.35
C HIS A 12 12.13 -8.76 -17.89
N GLY A 13 12.58 -8.36 -16.70
CA GLY A 13 13.92 -8.69 -16.17
C GLY A 13 14.11 -10.16 -15.79
N VAL A 14 13.42 -10.68 -14.78
CA VAL A 14 13.41 -12.11 -14.44
C VAL A 14 11.99 -12.51 -14.14
N ILE A 15 11.53 -13.61 -14.74
CA ILE A 15 10.23 -14.20 -14.42
C ILE A 15 10.50 -15.55 -13.75
N ALA A 16 10.00 -15.70 -12.53
CA ALA A 16 10.03 -16.96 -11.80
C ALA A 16 8.60 -17.39 -11.50
N GLU A 17 8.25 -18.61 -11.89
CA GLU A 17 7.03 -19.27 -11.46
C GLU A 17 7.38 -20.34 -10.44
N VAL A 18 6.75 -20.26 -9.26
CA VAL A 18 6.94 -21.22 -8.18
C VAL A 18 5.63 -21.95 -7.95
N THR A 19 5.56 -23.20 -8.43
CA THR A 19 4.38 -24.04 -8.25
C THR A 19 4.55 -24.96 -7.06
N LEU A 20 3.56 -24.95 -6.17
CA LEU A 20 3.44 -25.88 -5.07
C LEU A 20 2.47 -26.99 -5.47
N TYR A 21 3.00 -28.17 -5.80
CA TYR A 21 2.19 -29.39 -5.97
C TYR A 21 1.50 -29.76 -4.65
N PRO A 22 0.36 -30.50 -4.68
CA PRO A 22 -0.51 -30.70 -3.52
C PRO A 22 0.32 -30.99 -2.28
N VAL A 23 0.20 -30.07 -1.33
CA VAL A 23 0.86 -30.15 -0.04
C VAL A 23 0.24 -31.36 0.63
N THR A 24 1.04 -32.37 0.94
CA THR A 24 0.66 -33.38 1.93
C THR A 24 -0.03 -32.66 3.10
N PRO A 25 -1.18 -33.15 3.61
CA PRO A 25 -2.10 -32.37 4.45
C PRO A 25 -1.52 -31.87 5.79
N PHE A 26 -0.25 -32.15 6.09
CA PHE A 26 0.43 -31.83 7.34
C PHE A 26 1.87 -31.33 7.15
N SER A 27 2.12 -30.40 6.22
CA SER A 27 3.36 -29.62 6.30
C SER A 27 3.17 -28.44 7.25
N THR A 28 3.76 -28.55 8.45
CA THR A 28 3.92 -27.45 9.41
C THR A 28 4.95 -26.41 8.97
N ARG A 29 5.71 -26.68 7.90
CA ARG A 29 6.74 -25.76 7.41
C ARG A 29 6.10 -24.58 6.70
N GLU A 30 6.43 -23.38 7.18
CA GLU A 30 6.11 -22.14 6.50
C GLU A 30 6.84 -22.10 5.15
N ILE A 31 6.10 -21.79 4.08
CA ILE A 31 6.68 -21.59 2.76
C ILE A 31 6.95 -20.10 2.64
N VAL A 32 8.20 -19.75 2.34
CA VAL A 32 8.67 -18.36 2.40
C VAL A 32 9.40 -18.01 1.11
N HIS A 33 9.05 -16.89 0.52
CA HIS A 33 9.83 -16.19 -0.48
C HIS A 33 10.47 -14.96 0.17
N GLN A 34 11.75 -14.73 -0.10
CA GLN A 34 12.48 -13.59 0.44
C GLN A 34 13.22 -12.86 -0.67
N ILE A 35 13.06 -11.54 -0.68
CA ILE A 35 13.76 -10.61 -1.55
C ILE A 35 14.36 -9.55 -0.63
N SER A 36 15.66 -9.64 -0.40
CA SER A 36 16.34 -8.70 0.49
C SER A 36 17.69 -8.25 -0.03
N ASP A 37 18.09 -7.06 0.43
CA ASP A 37 19.42 -6.49 0.21
C ASP A 37 19.73 -6.20 -1.27
N ASN A 38 18.69 -5.86 -2.05
CA ASN A 38 18.82 -5.55 -3.47
C ASN A 38 18.73 -4.05 -3.75
N VAL A 39 19.32 -3.63 -4.87
CA VAL A 39 19.14 -2.30 -5.47
C VAL A 39 18.42 -2.44 -6.80
N PHE A 40 17.23 -1.87 -6.91
CA PHE A 40 16.46 -1.79 -8.14
C PHE A 40 16.52 -0.37 -8.69
N LEU A 41 17.18 -0.20 -9.83
CA LEU A 41 17.51 1.11 -10.40
C LEU A 41 16.99 1.23 -11.84
N GLY A 42 16.23 2.29 -12.12
CA GLY A 42 15.92 2.68 -13.49
C GLY A 42 15.01 1.71 -14.26
N ASN A 43 14.28 0.83 -13.56
CA ASN A 43 13.39 -0.13 -14.22
C ASN A 43 12.15 0.58 -14.75
N GLN A 44 11.88 0.47 -16.04
CA GLN A 44 10.74 1.16 -16.65
C GLN A 44 9.40 0.56 -16.19
N GLN A 45 9.18 -0.75 -16.38
CA GLN A 45 7.88 -1.38 -16.12
C GLN A 45 7.62 -1.72 -14.64
N GLY A 46 8.31 -1.03 -13.72
CA GLY A 46 8.30 -1.34 -12.30
C GLY A 46 9.42 -2.29 -11.89
N VAL A 47 9.42 -2.64 -10.61
CA VAL A 47 10.45 -3.39 -9.90
C VAL A 47 10.03 -4.83 -9.71
N LEU A 48 8.86 -5.04 -9.10
CA LEU A 48 8.41 -6.38 -8.73
C LEU A 48 6.91 -6.54 -8.94
N LYS A 49 6.55 -7.62 -9.63
CA LYS A 49 5.18 -8.13 -9.66
C LYS A 49 5.17 -9.51 -9.00
N TYR A 50 4.46 -9.62 -7.88
CA TYR A 50 4.25 -10.87 -7.16
C TYR A 50 2.77 -11.22 -7.21
N THR A 51 2.46 -12.45 -7.59
CA THR A 51 1.08 -12.94 -7.62
C THR A 51 1.08 -14.34 -7.05
N SER A 52 0.26 -14.56 -6.02
CA SER A 52 0.04 -15.88 -5.45
C SER A 52 -1.38 -16.35 -5.73
N ALA A 53 -1.53 -17.65 -5.94
CA ALA A 53 -2.82 -18.31 -6.13
C ALA A 53 -2.83 -19.68 -5.45
N GLY A 54 -4.00 -20.10 -4.96
CA GLY A 54 -4.20 -21.41 -4.34
C GLY A 54 -4.81 -21.38 -2.95
N GLU A 55 -4.94 -22.56 -2.34
CA GLU A 55 -5.54 -22.73 -1.00
C GLU A 55 -4.63 -22.20 0.11
N ARG A 56 -3.31 -22.38 -0.03
CA ARG A 56 -2.30 -21.83 0.86
C ARG A 56 -1.11 -21.32 0.06
N SER A 57 -0.84 -20.02 0.16
CA SER A 57 0.26 -19.36 -0.55
C SER A 57 1.49 -19.16 0.33
N ALA A 58 2.66 -19.01 -0.31
CA ALA A 58 3.89 -18.64 0.38
C ALA A 58 3.81 -17.25 0.99
N ASN A 59 4.40 -17.09 2.17
CA ASN A 59 4.65 -15.80 2.80
C ASN A 59 5.74 -15.06 2.02
N LEU A 60 5.67 -13.74 1.95
CA LEU A 60 6.67 -12.92 1.26
C LEU A 60 7.35 -11.95 2.23
N TYR A 61 8.68 -11.94 2.22
CA TYR A 61 9.51 -10.96 2.91
C TYR A 61 10.26 -10.12 1.88
N PHE A 62 9.85 -8.87 1.73
CA PHE A 62 10.49 -7.87 0.89
C PHE A 62 11.14 -6.82 1.79
N GLN A 63 12.44 -6.96 2.06
CA GLN A 63 13.10 -6.20 3.12
C GLN A 63 14.47 -5.66 2.75
N SER A 64 14.85 -4.52 3.32
CA SER A 64 16.19 -3.94 3.13
C SER A 64 16.53 -3.67 1.65
N ASN A 65 15.53 -3.41 0.80
CA ASN A 65 15.77 -3.11 -0.61
C ASN A 65 15.76 -1.60 -0.87
N THR A 66 16.53 -1.18 -1.88
CA THR A 66 16.59 0.21 -2.33
C THR A 66 16.03 0.31 -3.76
N LEU A 67 14.96 1.08 -3.93
CA LEU A 67 14.25 1.25 -5.20
C LEU A 67 14.39 2.71 -5.64
N LEU A 68 15.19 2.95 -6.68
CA LEU A 68 15.56 4.27 -7.15
C LEU A 68 15.18 4.48 -8.62
N PHE A 69 14.54 5.62 -8.92
CA PHE A 69 14.28 6.06 -10.30
C PHE A 69 13.55 5.02 -11.17
N ASN A 70 12.71 4.18 -10.57
CA ASN A 70 11.91 3.21 -11.31
C ASN A 70 10.58 3.81 -11.77
N GLY A 71 9.97 3.18 -12.77
CA GLY A 71 8.77 3.67 -13.44
C GLY A 71 9.10 4.48 -14.68
N TYR A 72 8.11 4.64 -15.55
CA TYR A 72 8.15 5.58 -16.67
C TYR A 72 6.87 6.40 -16.68
N TYR A 73 6.99 7.65 -17.12
CA TYR A 73 5.84 8.51 -17.34
C TYR A 73 5.05 8.04 -18.57
N ARG A 74 3.74 7.82 -18.40
CA ARG A 74 2.81 7.61 -19.52
C ARG A 74 2.02 8.89 -19.72
N TYR A 75 2.13 9.51 -20.89
CA TYR A 75 1.41 10.77 -21.18
C TYR A 75 -0.09 10.60 -20.97
N ASN A 76 -0.70 11.52 -20.20
CA ASN A 76 -2.14 11.55 -19.91
C ASN A 76 -2.69 10.31 -19.18
N SER A 77 -1.85 9.57 -18.46
CA SER A 77 -2.25 8.38 -17.70
C SER A 77 -1.40 8.21 -16.43
N SER A 78 -1.95 7.55 -15.41
CA SER A 78 -1.18 7.16 -14.23
C SER A 78 -0.04 6.23 -14.64
N SER A 79 1.13 6.41 -14.02
CA SER A 79 2.23 5.46 -14.18
C SER A 79 1.80 4.11 -13.55
N PRO A 80 2.16 2.95 -14.15
CA PRO A 80 1.90 1.68 -13.48
C PRO A 80 2.61 1.63 -12.12
N PRO A 81 2.09 0.87 -11.14
CA PRO A 81 2.72 0.75 -9.83
C PRO A 81 4.12 0.13 -10.00
N ILE A 82 5.11 0.65 -9.27
CA ILE A 82 6.45 0.09 -9.29
C ILE A 82 6.51 -1.27 -8.60
N ASN A 83 5.67 -1.49 -7.60
CA ASN A 83 5.50 -2.80 -6.98
C ASN A 83 4.03 -3.19 -7.01
N SER A 84 3.75 -4.40 -7.48
CA SER A 84 2.41 -4.96 -7.51
C SER A 84 2.42 -6.30 -6.80
N PHE A 85 1.76 -6.37 -5.65
CA PHE A 85 1.62 -7.58 -4.87
C PHE A 85 0.16 -8.02 -4.85
N LEU A 86 -0.12 -9.22 -5.31
CA LEU A 86 -1.44 -9.84 -5.20
C LEU A 86 -1.31 -11.13 -4.39
N PHE A 87 -1.93 -11.14 -3.22
CA PHE A 87 -1.93 -12.27 -2.30
C PHE A 87 -3.29 -12.94 -2.27
N GLN A 88 -3.34 -14.21 -2.65
CA GLN A 88 -4.50 -15.07 -2.39
C GLN A 88 -4.13 -16.07 -1.29
N ASN A 89 -4.87 -16.07 -0.18
CA ASN A 89 -4.68 -17.00 0.95
C ASN A 89 -3.21 -17.11 1.44
N ALA A 90 -2.48 -15.99 1.45
CA ALA A 90 -1.19 -15.89 2.13
C ALA A 90 -1.43 -15.45 3.58
N GLN A 91 -0.62 -15.93 4.52
CA GLN A 91 -0.81 -15.61 5.94
C GLN A 91 -0.01 -14.39 6.37
N ARG A 92 1.18 -14.18 5.78
CA ARG A 92 2.06 -13.07 6.13
C ARG A 92 2.71 -12.43 4.92
N PHE A 93 2.77 -11.10 4.97
CA PHE A 93 3.58 -10.29 4.08
C PHE A 93 4.36 -9.29 4.92
N TYR A 94 5.68 -9.25 4.74
CA TYR A 94 6.55 -8.29 5.39
C TYR A 94 7.19 -7.41 4.33
N PHE A 95 6.93 -6.11 4.41
CA PHE A 95 7.56 -5.09 3.60
C PHE A 95 8.22 -4.09 4.55
N GLY A 96 9.52 -4.25 4.80
CA GLY A 96 10.17 -3.47 5.84
C GLY A 96 11.59 -3.03 5.54
N ASN A 97 12.00 -1.91 6.12
CA ASN A 97 13.34 -1.34 5.96
C ASN A 97 13.69 -1.02 4.49
N ASN A 98 12.69 -0.77 3.64
CA ASN A 98 12.94 -0.44 2.23
C ASN A 98 13.07 1.07 2.03
N TRP A 99 13.92 1.47 1.08
CA TRP A 99 14.07 2.86 0.65
C TRP A 99 13.54 3.02 -0.77
N LEU A 100 12.40 3.69 -0.93
CA LEU A 100 11.73 3.91 -2.20
C LEU A 100 11.82 5.39 -2.55
N SER A 101 12.69 5.74 -3.50
CA SER A 101 12.90 7.13 -3.84
C SER A 101 12.92 7.47 -5.32
N ARG A 102 12.31 8.63 -5.63
CA ARG A 102 12.27 9.23 -6.98
C ARG A 102 11.67 8.29 -8.02
N ASN A 103 10.75 7.42 -7.61
CA ASN A 103 10.05 6.53 -8.51
C ASN A 103 8.81 7.24 -9.09
N LEU A 104 8.40 6.80 -10.28
CA LEU A 104 7.17 7.18 -10.95
C LEU A 104 6.17 6.04 -10.76
N GLY A 105 5.22 6.21 -9.84
CA GLY A 105 4.36 5.15 -9.30
C GLY A 105 4.72 4.79 -7.86
N GLY A 106 3.91 3.93 -7.25
CA GLY A 106 4.10 3.48 -5.86
C GLY A 106 3.96 1.97 -5.67
N THR A 107 3.73 1.58 -4.42
CA THR A 107 3.55 0.18 -4.02
C THR A 107 2.07 -0.13 -3.86
N TYR A 108 1.60 -1.11 -4.63
CA TYR A 108 0.22 -1.55 -4.64
C TYR A 108 0.12 -2.98 -4.13
N ILE A 109 -0.70 -3.18 -3.10
CA ILE A 109 -0.88 -4.46 -2.43
C ILE A 109 -2.36 -4.83 -2.44
N GLN A 110 -2.66 -6.03 -2.90
CA GLN A 110 -4.00 -6.61 -2.89
C GLN A 110 -4.02 -7.90 -2.08
N CYS A 111 -5.02 -8.02 -1.23
CA CYS A 111 -5.23 -9.20 -0.40
C CYS A 111 -6.62 -9.80 -0.66
N TYR A 112 -6.60 -11.10 -0.97
CA TYR A 112 -7.77 -11.94 -1.15
C TYR A 112 -7.72 -13.07 -0.11
N SER A 113 -8.28 -12.79 1.07
CA SER A 113 -8.47 -13.77 2.16
C SER A 113 -9.95 -13.87 2.52
N GLN A 114 -10.49 -15.08 2.57
CA GLN A 114 -11.94 -15.33 2.73
C GLN A 114 -12.30 -16.05 4.04
N SER A 115 -11.32 -16.49 4.83
CA SER A 115 -11.58 -17.24 6.05
C SER A 115 -10.61 -16.86 7.18
N LEU A 116 -11.03 -17.12 8.42
CA LEU A 116 -10.16 -16.99 9.60
C LEU A 116 -8.90 -17.86 9.50
N SER A 117 -8.99 -19.04 8.88
CA SER A 117 -7.85 -19.94 8.68
C SER A 117 -6.81 -19.41 7.68
N SER A 118 -7.21 -18.45 6.83
CA SER A 118 -6.36 -17.82 5.81
C SER A 118 -6.13 -16.33 6.07
N ILE A 119 -6.32 -15.86 7.32
CA ILE A 119 -6.19 -14.45 7.66
C ILE A 119 -4.82 -13.91 7.24
N PHE A 120 -4.85 -12.82 6.47
CA PHE A 120 -3.65 -12.19 5.96
C PHE A 120 -3.19 -11.10 6.93
N ASN A 121 -1.91 -11.12 7.29
CA ASN A 121 -1.27 -10.07 8.08
C ASN A 121 -0.15 -9.43 7.26
N GLY A 122 -0.38 -8.20 6.80
CA GLY A 122 0.61 -7.37 6.13
C GLY A 122 1.30 -6.45 7.13
N TYR A 123 2.63 -6.42 7.10
CA TYR A 123 3.46 -5.57 7.94
C TYR A 123 4.24 -4.61 7.04
N LEU A 124 3.96 -3.32 7.14
CA LEU A 124 4.72 -2.23 6.51
C LEU A 124 5.49 -1.51 7.60
N PHE A 125 6.78 -1.82 7.75
CA PHE A 125 7.56 -1.37 8.89
C PHE A 125 8.82 -0.62 8.50
N ASN A 126 9.04 0.57 9.05
CA ASN A 126 10.29 1.31 8.90
C ASN A 126 10.72 1.52 7.42
N ASN A 127 9.77 1.78 6.53
CA ASN A 127 10.06 2.10 5.14
C ASN A 127 10.18 3.62 4.94
N VAL A 128 11.00 4.01 3.97
CA VAL A 128 11.13 5.39 3.53
C VAL A 128 10.56 5.52 2.12
N PHE A 129 9.53 6.34 1.96
CA PHE A 129 8.97 6.71 0.68
C PHE A 129 9.27 8.18 0.41
N TYR A 130 10.25 8.46 -0.46
CA TYR A 130 10.83 9.79 -0.63
C TYR A 130 10.81 10.30 -2.07
N ARG A 131 10.08 11.39 -2.33
CA ARG A 131 10.03 12.04 -3.66
C ARG A 131 9.49 11.17 -4.79
N ASN A 132 8.57 10.25 -4.50
CA ASN A 132 7.86 9.49 -5.54
C ASN A 132 6.73 10.35 -6.15
N ARG A 133 6.35 10.06 -7.40
CA ARG A 133 5.39 10.88 -8.17
C ARG A 133 4.39 10.06 -9.00
N ASN A 134 3.37 10.74 -9.53
CA ASN A 134 2.41 10.29 -10.56
C ASN A 134 1.35 9.25 -10.15
N ASP A 135 1.42 8.69 -8.96
CA ASP A 135 0.41 7.76 -8.45
C ASP A 135 0.46 7.71 -6.92
N SER A 136 -0.50 7.02 -6.31
CA SER A 136 -0.46 6.68 -4.89
C SER A 136 0.86 6.01 -4.54
N VAL A 137 1.52 6.53 -3.50
CA VAL A 137 2.81 6.01 -3.01
C VAL A 137 2.64 4.65 -2.37
N LEU A 138 1.52 4.50 -1.66
CA LEU A 138 1.14 3.28 -0.99
C LEU A 138 -0.36 3.07 -1.12
N ALA A 139 -0.74 1.93 -1.69
CA ALA A 139 -2.12 1.51 -1.79
C ALA A 139 -2.25 0.06 -1.31
N PHE A 140 -3.17 -0.17 -0.38
CA PHE A 140 -3.49 -1.50 0.11
C PHE A 140 -5.00 -1.72 0.01
N ASN A 141 -5.39 -2.71 -0.77
CA ASN A 141 -6.78 -3.02 -1.02
C ASN A 141 -7.10 -4.46 -0.58
N GLY A 142 -8.10 -4.59 0.27
CA GLY A 142 -8.72 -5.86 0.63
C GLY A 142 -9.97 -6.11 -0.19
N MET A 143 -10.70 -7.17 0.16
CA MET A 143 -12.03 -7.43 -0.39
C MET A 143 -13.09 -6.71 0.43
N GLU A 144 -13.99 -6.01 -0.25
CA GLU A 144 -15.08 -5.24 0.37
C GLU A 144 -15.98 -6.06 1.30
N MET A 145 -16.10 -7.36 1.03
CA MET A 145 -16.95 -8.29 1.77
C MET A 145 -16.18 -9.18 2.77
N SER A 146 -14.89 -8.94 3.00
CA SER A 146 -14.08 -9.76 3.91
C SER A 146 -13.11 -8.92 4.75
N ALA A 147 -13.24 -9.03 6.08
CA ALA A 147 -12.36 -8.35 7.04
C ALA A 147 -11.16 -9.20 7.48
N PHE A 148 -10.72 -10.14 6.63
CA PHE A 148 -9.59 -11.04 6.93
C PHE A 148 -8.25 -10.55 6.37
N CYS A 149 -8.17 -9.29 5.97
CA CYS A 149 -6.92 -8.63 5.57
C CYS A 149 -6.57 -7.57 6.63
N ASN A 150 -5.54 -7.87 7.42
CA ASN A 150 -4.97 -6.97 8.41
C ASN A 150 -3.74 -6.28 7.84
N LEU A 151 -3.60 -5.00 8.14
CA LEU A 151 -2.45 -4.18 7.77
C LEU A 151 -1.87 -3.48 9.00
N PHE A 152 -0.59 -3.65 9.25
CA PHE A 152 0.17 -2.95 10.29
C PHE A 152 1.21 -2.06 9.61
N ALA A 153 0.87 -0.79 9.43
CA ALA A 153 1.74 0.22 8.84
C ALA A 153 2.32 1.12 9.93
N ILE A 154 3.54 0.79 10.37
CA ILE A 154 4.14 1.34 11.59
C ILE A 154 5.52 1.93 11.29
N GLN A 155 5.80 3.11 11.85
CA GLN A 155 7.13 3.76 11.79
C GLN A 155 7.66 4.01 10.36
N ASN A 156 6.77 4.22 9.38
CA ASN A 156 7.18 4.58 8.03
C ASN A 156 7.38 6.10 7.91
N ALA A 157 8.32 6.51 7.06
CA ALA A 157 8.56 7.90 6.70
C ALA A 157 8.11 8.14 5.25
N ILE A 158 7.06 8.94 5.07
CA ILE A 158 6.43 9.23 3.78
C ILE A 158 6.60 10.72 3.53
N MET A 159 7.54 11.09 2.67
CA MET A 159 7.98 12.47 2.56
C MET A 159 8.18 12.96 1.13
N PHE A 160 7.79 14.21 0.88
CA PHE A 160 8.03 14.91 -0.41
C PHE A 160 7.42 14.21 -1.64
N ASN A 161 6.42 13.37 -1.46
CA ASN A 161 5.77 12.67 -2.57
C ASN A 161 4.68 13.55 -3.21
N ASP A 162 4.45 13.34 -4.50
CA ASP A 162 3.51 14.14 -5.29
C ASP A 162 2.60 13.25 -6.15
N ALA A 163 1.37 13.08 -5.69
CA ALA A 163 0.30 12.33 -6.35
C ALA A 163 -0.91 13.25 -6.58
N TYR A 164 -0.73 14.35 -7.31
CA TYR A 164 -1.70 15.43 -7.44
C TYR A 164 -3.17 15.00 -7.72
N ASP A 165 -3.39 13.92 -8.47
CA ASP A 165 -4.70 13.40 -8.87
C ASP A 165 -5.16 12.15 -8.08
N ARG A 166 -4.36 11.70 -7.10
CA ARG A 166 -4.61 10.50 -6.29
C ARG A 166 -4.38 10.76 -4.81
N ASP A 167 -4.82 9.84 -3.97
CA ASP A 167 -4.44 9.88 -2.55
C ASP A 167 -2.98 9.44 -2.40
N ILE A 168 -2.20 10.04 -1.50
CA ILE A 168 -0.81 9.61 -1.26
C ILE A 168 -0.79 8.19 -0.68
N ILE A 169 -1.62 7.96 0.33
CA ILE A 169 -1.81 6.68 1.01
C ILE A 169 -3.27 6.29 0.92
N ARG A 170 -3.55 5.06 0.48
CA ARG A 170 -4.91 4.55 0.33
C ARG A 170 -5.06 3.16 0.93
N PHE A 171 -6.00 3.03 1.88
CA PHE A 171 -6.38 1.75 2.46
C PHE A 171 -7.88 1.52 2.24
N ASP A 172 -8.21 0.54 1.39
CA ASP A 172 -9.59 0.20 1.06
C ASP A 172 -9.95 -1.19 1.58
N SER A 173 -11.04 -1.28 2.34
CA SER A 173 -11.61 -2.54 2.82
C SER A 173 -10.60 -3.42 3.56
N VAL A 174 -9.85 -2.80 4.47
CA VAL A 174 -8.75 -3.44 5.23
C VAL A 174 -8.85 -3.02 6.69
N VAL A 175 -8.52 -3.94 7.59
CA VAL A 175 -8.34 -3.65 9.01
C VAL A 175 -6.92 -3.12 9.21
N ALA A 176 -6.76 -1.80 9.10
CA ALA A 176 -5.46 -1.15 9.13
C ALA A 176 -5.16 -0.49 10.49
N ASN A 177 -3.96 -0.75 11.00
CA ASN A 177 -3.30 0.02 12.04
C ASN A 177 -2.21 0.87 11.36
N PHE A 178 -2.42 2.18 11.32
CA PHE A 178 -1.45 3.16 10.82
C PHE A 178 -0.93 3.98 12.00
N SER A 179 0.23 3.60 12.54
CA SER A 179 0.73 4.20 13.78
C SER A 179 2.19 4.65 13.73
N ARG A 180 2.47 5.75 14.42
CA ARG A 180 3.85 6.28 14.59
C ARG A 180 4.56 6.58 13.27
N ASN A 181 3.82 6.90 12.21
CA ASN A 181 4.39 7.27 10.91
C ASN A 181 4.69 8.77 10.84
N GLN A 182 5.71 9.12 10.06
CA GLN A 182 6.02 10.50 9.70
C GLN A 182 5.52 10.77 8.29
N VAL A 183 4.60 11.71 8.14
CA VAL A 183 3.98 12.09 6.87
C VAL A 183 4.24 13.57 6.65
N TYR A 184 5.23 13.87 5.81
CA TYR A 184 5.79 15.22 5.69
C TYR A 184 5.83 15.74 4.24
N ASN A 185 5.27 16.91 4.00
CA ASN A 185 5.41 17.62 2.72
C ASN A 185 4.98 16.81 1.50
N ASN A 186 3.88 16.07 1.60
CA ASN A 186 3.30 15.34 0.48
C ASN A 186 2.17 16.16 -0.17
N THR A 187 1.97 16.01 -1.48
CA THR A 187 0.88 16.64 -2.23
C THR A 187 0.00 15.58 -2.88
N GLY A 188 -1.28 15.52 -2.55
CA GLY A 188 -2.22 14.61 -3.20
C GLY A 188 -3.67 15.04 -3.02
N VAL A 189 -4.63 14.30 -3.59
CA VAL A 189 -6.07 14.55 -3.45
C VAL A 189 -6.45 14.54 -1.97
N ASN A 190 -6.16 13.43 -1.29
CA ASN A 190 -6.05 13.35 0.16
C ASN A 190 -4.66 12.79 0.52
N ILE A 191 -4.23 12.97 1.76
CA ILE A 191 -2.94 12.42 2.20
C ILE A 191 -3.08 10.97 2.64
N LEU A 192 -4.08 10.69 3.48
CA LEU A 192 -4.47 9.35 3.88
C LEU A 192 -5.97 9.17 3.63
N SER A 193 -6.33 8.21 2.77
CA SER A 193 -7.73 7.78 2.61
C SER A 193 -7.90 6.39 3.20
N MET A 194 -8.85 6.24 4.12
CA MET A 194 -9.20 4.98 4.76
C MET A 194 -10.68 4.68 4.55
N VAL A 195 -10.98 3.98 3.46
CA VAL A 195 -12.34 3.57 3.13
C VAL A 195 -12.59 2.19 3.72
N GLY A 196 -13.50 2.11 4.69
CA GLY A 196 -13.83 0.83 5.32
C GLY A 196 -14.78 -0.03 4.48
N PHE A 197 -15.18 -1.15 5.08
CA PHE A 197 -16.07 -2.15 4.49
C PHE A 197 -17.49 -1.62 4.25
N GLU A 198 -18.14 -2.13 3.21
CA GLU A 198 -19.50 -1.69 2.86
C GLU A 198 -20.59 -2.34 3.71
N LYS A 199 -20.42 -3.60 4.12
CA LYS A 199 -21.52 -4.45 4.65
C LYS A 199 -21.17 -5.29 5.87
N ILE A 200 -19.95 -5.17 6.39
CA ILE A 200 -19.48 -6.00 7.50
C ILE A 200 -18.92 -5.16 8.63
N THR A 201 -19.12 -5.65 9.86
CA THR A 201 -18.45 -5.11 11.04
C THR A 201 -17.07 -5.74 11.14
N ALA A 202 -16.04 -4.92 11.04
CA ALA A 202 -14.65 -5.34 11.21
C ALA A 202 -14.09 -4.81 12.55
N PRO A 203 -13.00 -5.42 13.06
CA PRO A 203 -12.23 -4.88 14.19
C PRO A 203 -11.81 -3.43 13.93
N PHE A 204 -11.65 -2.64 15.00
CA PHE A 204 -11.38 -1.20 14.97
C PHE A 204 -10.05 -0.90 14.26
N PRO A 205 -10.04 -0.34 13.04
CA PRO A 205 -8.83 0.20 12.45
C PRO A 205 -8.39 1.41 13.28
N ALA A 206 -7.08 1.60 13.42
CA ALA A 206 -6.49 2.63 14.28
C ALA A 206 -5.52 3.50 13.50
N VAL A 207 -5.61 4.81 13.72
CA VAL A 207 -4.67 5.80 13.21
C VAL A 207 -4.16 6.59 14.40
N GLU A 208 -2.95 6.29 14.85
CA GLU A 208 -2.47 6.81 16.12
C GLU A 208 -1.02 7.28 16.12
N MET A 209 -0.75 8.34 16.88
CA MET A 209 0.60 8.86 17.11
C MET A 209 1.37 9.20 15.82
N ASN A 210 0.67 9.55 14.75
CA ASN A 210 1.30 9.96 13.49
C ASN A 210 1.60 11.46 13.51
N SER A 211 2.61 11.86 12.75
CA SER A 211 2.94 13.27 12.52
C SER A 211 2.63 13.63 11.08
N PHE A 212 1.57 14.41 10.87
CA PHE A 212 1.20 14.98 9.57
C PHE A 212 1.60 16.45 9.54
N ARG A 213 2.67 16.78 8.81
CA ARG A 213 3.16 18.17 8.73
C ARG A 213 3.45 18.61 7.30
N ASN A 214 3.18 19.87 7.00
CA ASN A 214 3.40 20.52 5.71
C ASN A 214 2.77 19.81 4.51
N ASN A 215 1.76 18.95 4.72
CA ASN A 215 1.12 18.25 3.62
C ASN A 215 0.09 19.15 2.93
N ARG A 216 -0.12 18.89 1.64
CA ARG A 216 -1.03 19.60 0.78
C ARG A 216 -2.10 18.65 0.23
N ALA A 217 -3.28 18.68 0.82
CA ALA A 217 -4.44 17.95 0.33
C ALA A 217 -5.21 18.82 -0.67
N VAL A 218 -4.98 18.62 -1.96
CA VAL A 218 -5.56 19.47 -3.01
C VAL A 218 -7.03 19.18 -3.24
N GLY A 219 -7.50 17.97 -2.97
CA GLY A 219 -8.89 17.57 -3.16
C GLY A 219 -9.36 17.46 -4.60
N GLN A 220 -10.55 16.89 -4.76
CA GLN A 220 -11.30 16.95 -6.02
C GLN A 220 -12.12 18.23 -6.07
N LEU A 221 -12.23 18.82 -7.26
CA LEU A 221 -13.12 19.94 -7.51
C LEU A 221 -14.57 19.49 -7.36
N ASN A 222 -15.26 20.00 -6.34
CA ASN A 222 -16.69 19.90 -6.21
C ASN A 222 -17.33 21.03 -7.02
N GLN A 223 -17.96 20.67 -8.14
CA GLN A 223 -18.60 21.64 -9.05
C GLN A 223 -19.78 22.37 -8.40
N GLN A 224 -20.48 21.75 -7.46
CA GLN A 224 -21.64 22.35 -6.78
C GLN A 224 -21.22 23.40 -5.75
N LEU A 225 -20.10 23.16 -5.06
CA LEU A 225 -19.55 24.06 -4.06
C LEU A 225 -18.51 25.05 -4.63
N PHE A 226 -18.16 24.91 -5.92
CA PHE A 226 -17.05 25.61 -6.57
C PHE A 226 -15.75 25.55 -5.77
N ASP A 227 -15.49 24.41 -5.13
CA ASP A 227 -14.43 24.30 -4.16
C ASP A 227 -13.81 22.91 -4.11
N ARG A 228 -12.60 22.81 -3.58
CA ARG A 228 -11.90 21.54 -3.45
C ARG A 228 -12.14 20.90 -2.08
N THR A 229 -12.16 19.58 -2.08
CA THR A 229 -12.59 18.76 -0.93
C THR A 229 -11.43 18.05 -0.23
N GLY A 230 -10.21 18.53 -0.41
CA GLY A 230 -9.00 17.85 0.04
C GLY A 230 -8.91 17.78 1.55
N ALA A 231 -8.60 16.59 2.07
CA ALA A 231 -8.35 16.37 3.47
C ALA A 231 -7.01 15.67 3.73
N VAL A 232 -6.37 15.96 4.87
CA VAL A 232 -5.20 15.20 5.30
C VAL A 232 -5.61 13.77 5.60
N ILE A 233 -6.71 13.57 6.32
CA ILE A 233 -7.32 12.26 6.52
C ILE A 233 -8.75 12.24 5.99
N GLU A 234 -9.03 11.32 5.09
CA GLU A 234 -10.38 10.97 4.68
C GLU A 234 -10.84 9.68 5.37
N ILE A 235 -11.95 9.80 6.11
CA ILE A 235 -12.56 8.73 6.91
C ILE A 235 -13.76 8.17 6.16
N GLY A 236 -13.71 6.90 5.79
CA GLY A 236 -14.84 6.20 5.15
C GLY A 236 -15.68 5.34 6.10
N ASN A 237 -15.31 5.19 7.37
CA ASN A 237 -16.02 4.31 8.31
C ASN A 237 -16.14 4.93 9.73
N PRO A 238 -17.35 4.97 10.33
CA PRO A 238 -17.61 5.59 11.63
C PRO A 238 -17.00 4.86 12.86
N ARG A 239 -16.30 3.73 12.69
CA ARG A 239 -15.71 2.93 13.79
C ARG A 239 -14.19 2.90 13.82
N GLN A 240 -13.54 3.87 13.19
CA GLN A 240 -12.08 4.01 13.20
C GLN A 240 -11.63 4.89 14.37
N ILE A 241 -10.52 4.52 15.01
CA ILE A 241 -9.98 5.25 16.15
C ILE A 241 -8.86 6.17 15.66
N TYR A 242 -8.99 7.46 15.92
CA TYR A 242 -7.98 8.48 15.60
C TYR A 242 -7.50 9.14 16.89
N MET A 243 -6.26 8.87 17.32
CA MET A 243 -5.75 9.38 18.59
C MET A 243 -4.30 9.86 18.52
N PHE A 244 -3.98 10.91 19.28
CA PHE A 244 -2.61 11.44 19.43
C PHE A 244 -1.89 11.78 18.12
N ASN A 245 -2.62 11.99 17.02
CA ASN A 245 -2.04 12.47 15.77
C ASN A 245 -1.75 13.96 15.87
N THR A 246 -0.58 14.39 15.38
CA THR A 246 -0.23 15.80 15.29
C THR A 246 -0.45 16.30 13.87
N PHE A 247 -1.15 17.42 13.73
CA PHE A 247 -1.43 18.07 12.46
C PHE A 247 -0.83 19.48 12.44
N ASP A 248 -0.07 19.78 11.40
CA ASP A 248 0.49 21.11 11.11
C ASP A 248 0.62 21.24 9.58
N ASN A 249 -0.51 21.42 8.90
CA ASN A 249 -0.57 21.42 7.44
C ASN A 249 -1.07 22.78 6.94
N TRP A 250 -0.25 23.46 6.13
CA TRP A 250 -0.52 24.85 5.75
C TRP A 250 -1.48 24.99 4.56
N ASP A 251 -1.60 23.96 3.73
CA ASP A 251 -2.34 24.02 2.47
C ASP A 251 -3.25 22.78 2.30
N SER A 252 -4.01 22.49 3.35
CA SER A 252 -5.07 21.48 3.36
C SER A 252 -6.34 22.10 3.91
N ARG A 253 -7.46 21.89 3.22
CA ARG A 253 -8.73 22.52 3.62
C ARG A 253 -9.31 21.90 4.88
N TYR A 254 -9.14 20.60 5.03
CA TYR A 254 -9.56 19.84 6.20
C TYR A 254 -8.40 18.99 6.70
N GLU A 255 -8.17 18.97 8.01
CA GLU A 255 -7.27 17.97 8.60
C GLU A 255 -7.92 16.59 8.58
N VAL A 256 -9.22 16.54 8.86
CA VAL A 256 -10.01 15.32 8.87
C VAL A 256 -11.36 15.58 8.21
N ARG A 257 -11.77 14.69 7.29
CA ARG A 257 -13.07 14.74 6.62
C ARG A 257 -13.70 13.36 6.62
N THR A 258 -14.98 13.29 6.95
CA THR A 258 -15.78 12.07 6.76
C THR A 258 -16.36 12.04 5.35
N ARG A 259 -16.29 10.89 4.70
CA ARG A 259 -16.99 10.63 3.45
C ARG A 259 -18.42 10.20 3.78
N SER A 260 -19.38 11.10 3.63
CA SER A 260 -20.80 10.75 3.72
C SER A 260 -21.19 9.92 2.49
N ARG A 261 -21.70 8.71 2.70
CA ARG A 261 -22.36 7.93 1.63
C ARG A 261 -23.80 8.44 1.55
N LEU A 262 -24.13 9.16 0.48
CA LEU A 262 -25.53 9.39 0.08
C LEU A 262 -26.03 8.16 -0.68
#